data_AF-A0A930FZG8-F1
#
_entry.id   AF-A0A930FZG8-F1
#
_cell.length_a   1.000
_cell.length_b   1.000
_cell.length_c   1.000
_cell.angle_alpha   90.00
_cell.angle_beta   90.00
_cell.angle_gamma   90.00
#
_symmetry.space_group_name_H-M   'P 1'
#
loop_
_entity.id
_entity.type
_entity.pdbx_description
1 polymer ?
#
loop_
_entity_poly.entity_id
_entity_poly.type
_entity_poly.pdbx_seq_one_letter_code
_entity_poly.pdbx_strand_id
1 'polypeptide(L)'
;FMILYYQMFGVVSVLALASNLLFLVALLSLLQATLTLPGIAAIALTLGMAIDANVLINERVREELRAGMPPQAAISEGYERAFGTILDSNITTLIAGLALLIFGSGPVRGFAVVHCLGILTSIFSSVVVSRALINLIYGRQKKLAKVAIGQVWKPGVAAGAKN
;
A
#
# COMPACT_ATOMS: atom_id res chain seq x y z
N PHE A 1 2.00 4.51 -13.50
CA PHE A 1 0.58 4.75 -13.15
C PHE A 1 0.42 5.58 -11.87
N MET A 2 0.84 5.07 -10.70
CA MET A 2 0.59 5.75 -9.41
C MET A 2 1.12 7.19 -9.33
N ILE A 3 2.34 7.45 -9.80
CA ILE A 3 2.93 8.80 -9.83
C ILE A 3 2.11 9.76 -10.72
N LEU A 4 1.66 9.30 -11.89
CA LEU A 4 0.89 10.14 -12.82
C LEU A 4 -0.51 10.48 -12.28
N TYR A 5 -1.14 9.55 -11.54
CA TYR A 5 -2.51 9.72 -11.05
C TYR A 5 -2.59 10.41 -9.67
N TYR A 6 -1.67 10.07 -8.76
CA TYR A 6 -1.68 10.53 -7.36
C TYR A 6 -0.57 11.56 -7.03
N GLN A 7 0.25 11.96 -8.02
CA GLN A 7 1.34 12.93 -7.86
C GLN A 7 2.25 12.61 -6.66
N MET A 8 2.27 13.46 -5.62
CA MET A 8 3.15 13.29 -4.45
C MET A 8 2.82 12.05 -3.63
N PHE A 9 1.54 11.69 -3.50
CA PHE A 9 1.12 10.44 -2.86
C PHE A 9 1.58 9.23 -3.70
N GLY A 10 1.58 9.38 -5.02
CA GLY A 10 2.11 8.37 -5.94
C GLY A 10 3.62 8.13 -5.77
N VAL A 11 4.41 9.18 -5.49
CA VAL A 11 5.85 9.05 -5.20
C VAL A 11 6.06 8.29 -3.90
N VAL A 12 5.31 8.62 -2.85
CA VAL A 12 5.39 7.91 -1.56
C VAL A 12 5.04 6.43 -1.72
N SER A 13 3.98 6.11 -2.47
CA SER A 13 3.60 4.72 -2.75
C SER A 13 4.67 3.95 -3.50
N VAL A 14 5.36 4.57 -4.47
CA VAL A 14 6.46 3.91 -5.19
C VAL A 14 7.65 3.65 -4.27
N LEU A 15 7.98 4.59 -3.38
CA LEU A 15 9.03 4.37 -2.38
C LEU A 15 8.67 3.25 -1.41
N ALA A 16 7.43 3.20 -0.92
CA ALA A 16 6.95 2.10 -0.09
C ALA A 16 7.00 0.76 -0.84
N LEU A 17 6.63 0.72 -2.12
CA LEU A 17 6.72 -0.49 -2.94
C LEU A 17 8.19 -0.95 -3.11
N ALA A 18 9.11 -0.01 -3.35
CA ALA A 18 10.53 -0.30 -3.47
C ALA A 18 11.11 -0.86 -2.15
N SER A 19 10.76 -0.27 -1.01
CA SER A 19 11.13 -0.79 0.31
C SER A 19 10.57 -2.18 0.57
N ASN A 20 9.33 -2.48 0.14
CA ASN A 20 8.77 -3.83 0.26
C ASN A 20 9.62 -4.86 -0.48
N LEU A 21 9.99 -4.58 -1.74
CA LEU A 21 10.82 -5.49 -2.53
C LEU A 21 12.21 -5.67 -1.90
N LEU A 22 12.81 -4.58 -1.40
CA LEU A 22 14.08 -4.63 -0.70
C LEU A 22 14.01 -5.53 0.54
N PHE A 23 13.00 -5.35 1.39
CA PHE A 23 12.82 -6.19 2.58
C PHE A 23 12.57 -7.65 2.25
N LEU A 24 11.76 -7.92 1.22
CA LEU A 24 11.49 -9.28 0.78
C LEU A 24 12.78 -9.99 0.33
N VAL A 25 13.57 -9.34 -0.52
CA VAL A 25 14.85 -9.88 -0.99
C VAL A 25 15.85 -10.04 0.17
N ALA A 26 15.91 -9.07 1.08
CA ALA A 26 16.77 -9.15 2.26
C ALA A 26 16.42 -10.33 3.17
N LEU A 27 15.12 -10.57 3.43
CA LEU A 27 14.67 -11.70 4.24
C LEU A 27 14.91 -13.04 3.56
N LEU A 28 14.66 -13.13 2.24
CA LEU A 28 14.98 -14.34 1.48
C LEU A 28 16.47 -14.65 1.51
N SER A 29 17.31 -13.62 1.40
CA SER A 29 18.77 -13.78 1.50
C SER A 29 19.21 -14.21 2.89
N LEU A 30 18.59 -13.68 3.96
CA LEU A 30 18.92 -14.04 5.35
C LEU A 30 18.54 -15.49 5.67
N LEU A 31 17.43 -15.96 5.12
CA LEU A 31 16.96 -17.34 5.28
C LEU A 31 17.64 -18.32 4.31
N GLN A 32 18.58 -17.84 3.48
CA GLN A 32 19.21 -18.60 2.39
C GLN A 32 18.19 -19.34 1.50
N ALA A 33 17.01 -18.74 1.33
CA ALA A 33 15.95 -19.32 0.52
C ALA A 33 16.31 -19.20 -0.96
N THR A 34 16.30 -20.33 -1.67
CA THR A 34 16.60 -20.34 -3.11
C THR A 34 15.46 -19.72 -3.91
N LEU A 35 15.83 -18.76 -4.77
CA LEU A 35 14.90 -18.12 -5.69
C LEU A 35 14.58 -19.07 -6.85
N THR A 36 13.54 -19.88 -6.69
CA THR A 36 13.04 -20.78 -7.73
C THR A 36 11.98 -20.10 -8.60
N LEU A 37 11.64 -20.67 -9.76
CA LEU A 37 10.59 -20.13 -10.63
C LEU A 37 9.24 -19.92 -9.89
N PRO A 38 8.74 -20.87 -9.05
CA PRO A 38 7.58 -20.61 -8.20
C PRO A 38 7.81 -19.47 -7.19
N GLY A 39 9.01 -19.36 -6.61
CA GLY A 39 9.35 -18.25 -5.73
C GLY A 39 9.24 -16.89 -6.44
N ILE A 40 9.71 -16.79 -7.67
CA ILE A 40 9.58 -15.57 -8.49
C ILE A 40 8.10 -15.26 -8.78
N ALA A 41 7.28 -16.26 -9.05
CA ALA A 41 5.84 -16.08 -9.22
C ALA A 41 5.18 -15.53 -7.94
N ALA A 42 5.60 -16.00 -6.76
CA ALA A 42 5.12 -15.46 -5.49
C ALA A 42 5.54 -13.98 -5.31
N ILE A 43 6.75 -13.58 -5.72
CA ILE A 43 7.17 -12.17 -5.71
C ILE A 43 6.24 -11.32 -6.58
N ALA A 44 5.93 -11.78 -7.80
CA ALA A 44 5.03 -11.06 -8.70
C ALA A 44 3.63 -10.90 -8.09
N LEU A 45 3.10 -11.96 -7.47
CA LEU A 45 1.83 -11.92 -6.74
C LEU A 45 1.86 -10.92 -5.58
N THR A 46 2.90 -10.98 -4.74
CA THR A 46 3.10 -10.06 -3.63
C THR A 46 3.20 -8.61 -4.10
N LEU A 47 3.91 -8.34 -5.19
CA LEU A 47 3.99 -6.99 -5.77
C LEU A 47 2.62 -6.49 -6.22
N GLY A 48 1.81 -7.34 -6.86
CA GLY A 48 0.44 -7.01 -7.23
C GLY A 48 -0.41 -6.60 -6.02
N MET A 49 -0.38 -7.40 -4.95
CA MET A 49 -1.10 -7.10 -3.70
C MET A 49 -0.58 -5.82 -3.01
N ALA A 50 0.73 -5.58 -3.05
CA ALA A 50 1.33 -4.38 -2.49
C ALA A 50 0.94 -3.11 -3.27
N ILE A 51 0.80 -3.20 -4.59
CA ILE A 51 0.29 -2.10 -5.43
C ILE A 51 -1.16 -1.81 -5.07
N ASP A 52 -2.00 -2.83 -4.97
CA ASP A 52 -3.42 -2.70 -4.62
C ASP A 52 -3.60 -2.02 -3.26
N ALA A 53 -2.89 -2.47 -2.23
CA ALA A 53 -2.90 -1.85 -0.91
C ALA A 53 -2.52 -0.36 -0.94
N ASN A 54 -1.48 0.00 -1.69
CA ASN A 54 -1.05 1.39 -1.82
C ASN A 54 -2.07 2.25 -2.60
N VAL A 55 -2.72 1.70 -3.63
CA VAL A 55 -3.79 2.40 -4.37
C VAL A 55 -5.00 2.61 -3.47
N LEU A 56 -5.40 1.60 -2.68
CA LEU A 56 -6.52 1.68 -1.76
C LEU A 56 -6.33 2.77 -0.70
N ILE A 57 -5.13 2.88 -0.10
CA ILE A 57 -4.79 3.96 0.83
C ILE A 57 -4.97 5.32 0.16
N ASN A 58 -4.39 5.50 -1.03
CA ASN A 58 -4.45 6.77 -1.74
C ASN A 58 -5.88 7.17 -2.10
N GLU A 59 -6.70 6.21 -2.53
CA GLU A 59 -8.09 6.48 -2.88
C GLU A 59 -8.93 6.76 -1.63
N ARG A 60 -8.74 6.01 -0.52
CA ARG A 60 -9.43 6.28 0.75
C ARG A 60 -9.13 7.69 1.27
N VAL A 61 -7.86 8.11 1.27
CA VAL A 61 -7.49 9.48 1.64
C VAL A 61 -8.17 10.51 0.73
N ARG A 62 -8.24 10.22 -0.58
CA ARG A 62 -8.92 11.10 -1.54
C ARG A 62 -10.43 11.19 -1.30
N GLU A 63 -11.07 10.10 -0.94
CA GLU A 63 -12.48 10.07 -0.56
C GLU A 63 -12.75 10.94 0.67
N GLU A 64 -11.94 10.79 1.72
CA GLU A 64 -12.09 11.60 2.94
C GLU A 64 -11.84 13.09 2.69
N LEU A 65 -10.91 13.44 1.79
CA LEU A 65 -10.71 14.82 1.32
C LEU A 65 -11.90 15.35 0.53
N ARG A 66 -12.56 14.51 -0.29
CA ARG A 66 -13.78 14.87 -1.03
C ARG A 66 -14.98 15.06 -0.10
N ALA A 67 -15.05 14.30 0.99
CA ALA A 67 -16.03 14.46 2.06
C ALA A 67 -15.86 15.77 2.85
N GLY A 68 -14.80 16.56 2.58
CA GLY A 68 -14.58 17.87 3.17
C GLY A 68 -13.79 17.85 4.47
N MET A 69 -13.21 16.71 4.86
CA MET A 69 -12.37 16.61 6.04
C MET A 69 -11.08 17.44 5.88
N PRO A 70 -10.57 18.05 6.98
CA PRO A 70 -9.31 18.76 6.92
C PRO A 70 -8.18 17.81 6.51
N PRO A 71 -7.19 18.25 5.72
CA PRO A 71 -6.23 17.35 5.09
C PRO A 71 -5.48 16.40 6.03
N GLN A 72 -5.19 16.86 7.24
CA GLN A 72 -4.47 16.07 8.24
C GLN A 72 -5.36 14.96 8.84
N ALA A 73 -6.65 15.26 9.06
CA ALA A 73 -7.63 14.27 9.54
C ALA A 73 -8.02 13.28 8.43
N ALA A 74 -8.14 13.75 7.19
CA ALA A 74 -8.40 12.89 6.03
C ALA A 74 -7.29 11.86 5.81
N ILE A 75 -6.02 12.23 6.06
CA ILE A 75 -4.90 11.30 6.04
C ILE A 75 -5.00 10.29 7.18
N SER A 76 -5.19 10.74 8.43
CA SER A 76 -5.23 9.79 9.57
C SER A 76 -6.36 8.78 9.44
N GLU A 77 -7.57 9.27 9.16
CA GLU A 77 -8.77 8.44 8.99
C GLU A 77 -8.67 7.55 7.75
N GLY A 78 -8.17 8.09 6.63
CA GLY A 78 -7.96 7.31 5.42
C GLY A 78 -7.01 6.13 5.64
N TYR A 79 -5.93 6.33 6.40
CA TYR A 79 -5.02 5.25 6.76
C TYR A 79 -5.65 4.22 7.70
N GLU A 80 -6.42 4.67 8.69
CA GLU A 80 -7.03 3.78 9.67
C GLU A 80 -8.07 2.86 9.03
N ARG A 81 -8.92 3.41 8.16
CA ARG A 81 -9.93 2.65 7.42
C ARG A 81 -9.30 1.73 6.38
N ALA A 82 -8.32 2.22 5.61
CA ALA A 82 -7.63 1.41 4.63
C ALA A 82 -6.83 0.27 5.28
N PHE A 83 -6.25 0.49 6.46
CA PHE A 83 -5.49 -0.53 7.18
C PHE A 83 -6.33 -1.76 7.51
N GLY A 84 -7.56 -1.58 8.02
CA GLY A 84 -8.46 -2.70 8.31
C GLY A 84 -8.72 -3.56 7.07
N THR A 85 -9.09 -2.93 5.95
CA THR A 85 -9.34 -3.64 4.68
C THR A 85 -8.10 -4.34 4.12
N ILE A 86 -6.93 -3.70 4.20
CA ILE A 86 -5.65 -4.30 3.77
C ILE A 86 -5.31 -5.51 4.63
N LEU A 87 -5.48 -5.38 5.95
CA LEU A 87 -5.18 -6.45 6.89
C LEU A 87 -6.09 -7.65 6.64
N ASP A 88 -7.40 -7.45 6.51
CA ASP A 88 -8.36 -8.53 6.28
C ASP A 88 -8.09 -9.26 4.95
N SER A 89 -7.81 -8.50 3.90
CA SER A 89 -7.47 -9.05 2.58
C SER A 89 -6.20 -9.90 2.64
N ASN A 90 -5.15 -9.39 3.29
CA ASN A 90 -3.89 -10.11 3.41
C ASN A 90 -3.96 -11.30 4.38
N ILE A 91 -4.72 -11.23 5.48
CA ILE A 91 -4.92 -12.35 6.42
C ILE A 91 -5.50 -13.55 5.68
N THR A 92 -6.49 -13.33 4.81
CA THR A 92 -7.12 -14.41 4.04
C THR A 92 -6.09 -15.11 3.15
N THR A 93 -5.24 -14.34 2.47
CA THR A 93 -4.15 -14.91 1.65
C THR A 93 -3.05 -15.55 2.48
N LEU A 94 -2.78 -15.04 3.68
CA LEU A 94 -1.80 -15.61 4.60
C LEU A 94 -2.26 -16.98 5.10
N ILE A 95 -3.55 -17.15 5.40
CA ILE A 95 -4.11 -18.46 5.78
C ILE A 95 -3.89 -19.48 4.65
N ALA A 96 -4.14 -19.10 3.40
CA ALA A 96 -3.86 -19.94 2.25
C ALA A 96 -2.35 -20.23 2.11
N GLY A 97 -1.50 -19.22 2.28
CA GLY A 97 -0.04 -19.37 2.26
C GLY A 97 0.48 -20.33 3.34
N LEU A 98 -0.06 -20.25 4.55
CA LEU A 98 0.27 -21.16 5.65
C LEU A 98 -0.18 -22.59 5.38
N ALA A 99 -1.38 -22.77 4.81
CA ALA A 99 -1.84 -24.08 4.37
C ALA A 99 -0.89 -24.66 3.30
N LEU A 100 -0.46 -23.86 2.32
CA LEU A 100 0.53 -24.28 1.33
C LEU A 100 1.91 -24.56 1.94
N LEU A 101 2.29 -23.89 3.04
CA LEU A 101 3.56 -24.13 3.71
C LEU A 101 3.58 -25.46 4.48
N ILE A 102 2.45 -25.82 5.11
CA ILE A 102 2.28 -27.05 5.90
C ILE A 102 2.04 -28.25 4.99
N PHE A 103 1.10 -28.13 4.05
CA PHE A 103 0.65 -29.24 3.20
C PHE A 103 1.32 -29.29 1.84
N GLY A 104 1.95 -28.18 1.39
CA GLY A 104 2.64 -28.14 0.12
C GLY A 104 4.01 -28.80 0.15
N SER A 105 4.43 -29.32 -1.01
CA SER A 105 5.70 -30.00 -1.19
C SER A 105 6.49 -29.43 -2.38
N GLY A 106 7.80 -29.62 -2.35
CA GLY A 106 8.72 -29.23 -3.42
C GLY A 106 8.53 -27.76 -3.88
N PRO A 107 8.22 -27.52 -5.18
CA PRO A 107 8.01 -26.18 -5.75
C PRO A 107 6.94 -25.33 -5.02
N VAL A 108 5.86 -25.95 -4.56
CA VAL A 108 4.73 -25.26 -3.91
C VAL A 108 5.14 -24.71 -2.55
N ARG A 109 5.98 -25.42 -1.82
CA ARG A 109 6.51 -24.96 -0.52
C ARG A 109 7.43 -23.75 -0.69
N GLY A 110 8.23 -23.72 -1.76
CA GLY A 110 9.06 -22.57 -2.12
C GLY A 110 8.23 -21.32 -2.44
N PHE A 111 7.13 -21.49 -3.20
CA PHE A 111 6.14 -20.42 -3.41
C PHE A 111 5.55 -19.93 -2.09
N ALA A 112 5.14 -20.84 -1.21
CA ALA A 112 4.49 -20.50 0.05
C ALA A 112 5.38 -19.67 0.99
N VAL A 113 6.68 -20.02 1.10
CA VAL A 113 7.64 -19.26 1.91
C VAL A 113 7.73 -17.82 1.43
N VAL A 114 7.93 -17.62 0.11
CA VAL A 114 8.06 -16.29 -0.48
C VAL A 114 6.76 -15.50 -0.34
N HIS A 115 5.61 -16.16 -0.52
CA HIS A 115 4.30 -15.54 -0.39
C HIS A 115 4.02 -15.04 1.03
N CYS A 116 4.27 -15.88 2.04
CA CYS A 116 4.10 -15.51 3.44
C CYS A 116 5.03 -14.35 3.84
N LEU A 117 6.32 -14.43 3.48
CA LEU A 117 7.27 -13.34 3.73
C LEU A 117 6.84 -12.05 3.01
N GLY A 118 6.39 -12.18 1.77
CA GLY A 118 5.94 -11.07 0.96
C GLY A 118 4.73 -10.34 1.54
N ILE A 119 3.76 -11.07 2.11
CA ILE A 119 2.63 -10.47 2.82
C ILE A 119 3.11 -9.67 4.03
N LEU A 120 3.98 -10.26 4.85
CA LEU A 120 4.51 -9.61 6.06
C LEU A 120 5.27 -8.32 5.73
N THR A 121 6.16 -8.36 4.73
CA THR A 121 6.90 -7.16 4.30
C THR A 121 5.99 -6.14 3.65
N SER A 122 4.94 -6.58 2.94
CA SER A 122 3.99 -5.71 2.25
C SER A 122 3.14 -4.91 3.25
N ILE A 123 2.60 -5.57 4.28
CA ILE A 123 1.85 -4.89 5.35
C ILE A 123 2.76 -3.91 6.08
N PHE A 124 3.99 -4.34 6.41
CA PHE A 124 4.95 -3.45 7.07
C PHE A 124 5.28 -2.22 6.23
N SER A 125 5.58 -2.40 4.94
CA SER A 125 5.96 -1.28 4.08
C SER A 125 4.79 -0.35 3.75
N SER A 126 3.63 -0.90 3.37
CA SER A 126 2.45 -0.10 3.00
C SER A 126 1.91 0.72 4.17
N VAL A 127 2.08 0.25 5.40
CA VAL A 127 1.56 0.94 6.59
C VAL A 127 2.63 1.77 7.27
N VAL A 128 3.76 1.17 7.65
CA VAL A 128 4.78 1.85 8.47
C VAL A 128 5.61 2.80 7.61
N VAL A 129 6.13 2.34 6.46
CA VAL A 129 6.97 3.18 5.59
C VAL A 129 6.14 4.28 4.96
N SER A 130 4.93 3.97 4.48
CA SER A 130 4.04 5.00 3.91
C SER A 130 3.59 6.01 4.96
N ARG A 131 3.15 5.60 6.16
CA ARG A 131 2.82 6.55 7.24
C ARG A 131 4.02 7.39 7.66
N ALA A 132 5.20 6.80 7.80
CA ALA A 132 6.42 7.52 8.16
C ALA A 132 6.79 8.57 7.11
N LEU A 133 6.74 8.23 5.82
CA LEU A 133 7.02 9.16 4.72
C LEU A 133 5.99 10.29 4.65
N ILE A 134 4.69 9.97 4.78
CA ILE A 134 3.64 11.00 4.75
C ILE A 134 3.74 11.90 5.97
N ASN A 135 3.99 11.36 7.17
CA ASN A 135 4.17 12.17 8.36
C ASN A 135 5.47 13.01 8.30
N LEU A 136 6.52 12.52 7.65
CA LEU A 136 7.74 13.29 7.43
C LEU A 136 7.51 14.46 6.45
N ILE A 137 6.74 14.24 5.39
CA ILE A 137 6.45 15.25 4.35
C ILE A 137 5.40 16.26 4.82
N TYR A 138 4.33 15.81 5.48
CA TYR A 138 3.18 16.63 5.84
C TYR A 138 3.09 16.98 7.34
N GLY A 139 3.79 16.27 8.23
CA GLY A 139 3.78 16.51 9.67
C GLY A 139 4.46 17.82 10.12
N ARG A 140 5.29 18.44 9.27
CA ARG A 140 5.89 19.77 9.54
C ARG A 140 5.01 20.96 9.14
N GLN A 141 3.84 20.77 8.52
CA GLN A 141 3.00 21.88 8.07
C GLN A 141 1.70 21.99 8.87
N LYS A 142 1.72 22.81 9.94
CA LYS A 142 0.57 23.16 10.79
C LYS A 142 -0.59 23.88 10.06
N LYS A 143 -0.43 24.22 8.77
CA LYS A 143 -1.47 24.83 7.92
C LYS A 143 -1.34 24.34 6.47
N LEU A 144 -1.77 23.11 6.21
CA LEU A 144 -1.86 22.60 4.84
C LEU A 144 -3.16 23.07 4.19
N ALA A 145 -3.09 24.15 3.41
CA ALA A 145 -4.23 24.69 2.67
C ALA A 145 -4.54 23.92 1.37
N LYS A 146 -3.59 23.16 0.82
CA LYS A 146 -3.76 22.31 -0.37
C LYS A 146 -2.82 21.11 -0.30
N VAL A 147 -3.36 19.95 -0.67
CA VAL A 147 -2.58 18.73 -0.92
C VAL A 147 -2.52 18.52 -2.43
N ALA A 148 -1.32 18.28 -2.96
CA ALA A 148 -1.11 17.89 -4.36
C ALA A 148 -1.53 16.42 -4.55
N ILE A 149 -2.83 16.16 -4.41
CA ILE A 149 -3.52 14.99 -4.93
C ILE A 149 -4.25 15.49 -6.18
N GLY A 150 -4.04 14.83 -7.32
CA GLY A 150 -4.59 15.26 -8.61
C GLY A 150 -6.10 15.57 -8.56
N GLN A 151 -6.58 16.37 -9.53
CA GLN A 151 -7.95 16.89 -9.70
C GLN A 151 -9.01 16.35 -8.71
N VAL A 152 -9.24 17.08 -7.63
CA VAL A 152 -10.37 16.85 -6.72
C VAL A 152 -11.59 17.48 -7.38
N TRP A 153 -12.29 16.73 -8.24
CA TRP A 153 -13.58 17.15 -8.76
C TRP A 153 -14.59 17.21 -7.61
N LYS A 154 -15.14 18.41 -7.37
CA LYS A 154 -16.28 18.66 -6.48
C LYS A 154 -17.52 18.84 -7.38
N PRO A 155 -18.53 17.97 -7.33
CA PRO A 155 -19.83 18.31 -7.89
C PRO A 155 -20.45 19.42 -7.05
N GLY A 156 -20.75 20.58 -7.65
CA GLY A 156 -21.73 21.51 -7.07
C GLY A 156 -21.38 23.01 -6.97
N VAL A 157 -20.19 23.48 -7.36
CA VAL A 157 -19.87 24.94 -7.26
C VAL A 157 -20.07 25.71 -8.58
N ALA A 158 -20.61 25.08 -9.63
CA ALA A 158 -20.77 25.68 -10.96
C ALA A 158 -22.21 26.15 -11.30
N ALA A 159 -23.07 26.42 -10.31
CA ALA A 159 -24.45 26.86 -10.57
C ALA A 159 -24.93 27.97 -9.62
N GLY A 160 -24.12 29.01 -9.39
CA GLY A 160 -24.51 30.11 -8.49
C GLY A 160 -23.86 31.46 -8.77
N ALA A 161 -23.39 31.73 -9.99
CA ALA A 161 -22.86 33.05 -10.34
C ALA A 161 -23.02 33.37 -11.83
N LYS A 162 -24.26 33.57 -12.28
CA LYS A 162 -24.58 34.45 -13.40
C LYS A 162 -25.93 35.11 -13.11
N ASN A 163 -25.84 36.40 -12.78
CA ASN A 163 -26.80 37.51 -12.86
C ASN A 163 -28.29 37.18 -12.96
#